data_AF-A0A1H3BMX8-F1
#
_entry.id   AF-A0A1H3BMX8-F1
#
_cell.length_a   1.000
_cell.length_b   1.000
_cell.length_c   1.000
_cell.angle_alpha   90.00
_cell.angle_beta   90.00
_cell.angle_gamma   90.00
#
_symmetry.space_group_name_H-M   'P 1'
#
loop_
_entity.id
_entity.type
_entity.pdbx_description
1 polymer ?
#
loop_
_entity_poly.entity_id
_entity_poly.type
_entity_poly.pdbx_seq_one_letter_code
_entity_poly.pdbx_strand_id
1 'polypeptide(L)'
;MKHARFIWILLANSFLTAGSVQAEKNIITTGSTDQTTQQNMLQTAQNQLTNTGRSAGVIHTPTAAGNPVQDAKPGTFYQRARSYSTHPETDPPRYVRNLAKTGIDAFKDLYWLDVGLDHRVRYELRNNDLRRDRITTDHPVLLRTRAYVGIREILDPLRLVVEFEDARRYHGKFPKDNRDWNEFELIQTYGELYFRGALGQDDLGNHRPIRIRGGRMAWEALDRRLLGNNQWRNTTNNFEGFRVTLGQEANDWEIDGWGMQLVIRLIDEFDRRNKSQWFYGAIGHWRKWSEVVTLQPYYMGLMQDDKGGTQAKREIHSPALRAYGVLPGTEIDFDLSTVYQFGRDNGQKKAAWAYFLEFGHTFQQLSWKPRISAFYGFVSGDRDPNYNVNNRFERFFGFARPWSADDYFVPENIKAPKIRLEFQPHTDLRIDGGYNGFWLASKTDRFNNLLNGRGGNRDRTGNSGDFLGHAIDLRAIYKLTSHVNATVGYSRWFNGEFVKNRQLATLGETASGSNFFYVEVSVSAFK
;
A
#
# COMPACT_ATOMS: atom_id res chain seq x y z
N MET A 1 -37.52 -7.39 27.51
CA MET A 1 -38.37 -7.29 26.29
C MET A 1 -38.97 -5.89 26.20
N LYS A 2 -38.28 -4.97 25.52
CA LYS A 2 -38.76 -3.67 25.00
C LYS A 2 -37.58 -2.93 24.32
N HIS A 3 -36.94 -3.57 23.35
CA HIS A 3 -35.98 -2.94 22.44
C HIS A 3 -36.20 -3.49 21.03
N ALA A 4 -37.30 -3.09 20.41
CA ALA A 4 -37.63 -3.43 19.03
C ALA A 4 -38.46 -2.29 18.45
N ARG A 5 -37.85 -1.12 18.23
CA ARG A 5 -38.48 0.04 17.56
C ARG A 5 -37.50 1.17 17.19
N PHE A 6 -36.29 0.84 16.73
CA PHE A 6 -35.33 1.86 16.24
C PHE A 6 -34.53 1.47 14.98
N ILE A 7 -35.01 0.48 14.20
CA ILE A 7 -34.30 -0.02 13.00
C ILE A 7 -34.92 0.45 11.66
N TRP A 8 -35.91 1.34 11.67
CA TRP A 8 -36.65 1.72 10.44
C TRP A 8 -36.54 3.19 9.98
N ILE A 9 -35.48 3.93 10.36
CA ILE A 9 -35.32 5.35 9.94
C ILE A 9 -34.04 5.63 9.11
N LEU A 10 -33.17 4.65 8.87
CA LEU A 10 -31.93 4.86 8.08
C LEU A 10 -31.94 4.25 6.65
N LEU A 11 -33.09 3.83 6.13
CA LEU A 11 -33.20 3.20 4.80
C LEU A 11 -34.17 3.89 3.82
N ALA A 12 -34.65 5.09 4.12
CA ALA A 12 -35.57 5.81 3.25
C ALA A 12 -35.14 7.27 3.10
N ASN A 13 -34.03 7.53 2.41
CA ASN A 13 -33.69 8.83 1.79
C ASN A 13 -32.50 8.69 0.83
N SER A 14 -32.60 7.79 -0.15
CA SER A 14 -31.64 7.69 -1.25
C SER A 14 -32.33 7.15 -2.51
N PHE A 15 -33.38 7.84 -2.97
CA PHE A 15 -33.91 7.68 -4.32
C PHE A 15 -34.37 9.05 -4.83
N LEU A 16 -34.04 9.33 -6.10
CA LEU A 16 -34.25 10.56 -6.89
C LEU A 16 -33.12 11.59 -6.66
N THR A 17 -32.31 12.00 -7.64
CA THR A 17 -32.59 12.25 -9.06
C THR A 17 -31.41 11.84 -9.96
N ALA A 18 -31.66 10.93 -10.90
CA ALA A 18 -30.85 10.79 -12.11
C ALA A 18 -31.37 11.83 -13.12
N GLY A 19 -30.57 12.86 -13.41
CA GLY A 19 -30.83 13.84 -14.46
C GLY A 19 -29.98 13.51 -15.68
N SER A 20 -30.64 13.01 -16.71
CA SER A 20 -30.12 12.81 -18.07
C SER A 20 -29.55 14.12 -18.65
N VAL A 21 -28.28 14.11 -19.07
CA VAL A 21 -27.71 15.17 -19.90
C VAL A 21 -27.95 14.81 -21.36
N GLN A 22 -28.94 15.45 -21.96
CA GLN A 22 -29.18 15.44 -23.40
C GLN A 22 -28.51 16.69 -23.98
N ALA A 23 -27.65 16.47 -24.97
CA ALA A 23 -26.94 17.53 -25.67
C ALA A 23 -27.90 18.29 -26.59
N GLU A 24 -27.93 19.62 -26.48
CA GLU A 24 -28.47 20.48 -27.53
C GLU A 24 -27.52 21.66 -27.77
N LYS A 25 -27.09 21.76 -29.03
CA LYS A 25 -26.38 22.92 -29.58
C LYS A 25 -27.34 24.11 -29.60
N ASN A 26 -26.89 25.30 -29.20
CA ASN A 26 -27.05 26.50 -30.01
C ASN A 26 -26.19 27.67 -29.53
N ILE A 27 -25.93 28.54 -30.50
CA ILE A 27 -24.95 29.62 -30.63
C ILE A 27 -25.43 30.91 -29.93
N ILE A 28 -24.54 31.92 -29.81
CA ILE A 28 -24.73 33.39 -29.62
C ILE A 28 -24.37 33.86 -28.18
N THR A 29 -23.77 35.00 -27.86
CA THR A 29 -22.87 36.02 -28.47
C THR A 29 -22.33 36.84 -27.29
N THR A 30 -21.20 37.53 -27.48
CA THR A 30 -20.52 38.48 -26.59
C THR A 30 -21.40 39.56 -25.95
N GLY A 31 -21.08 39.95 -24.71
CA GLY A 31 -21.52 41.21 -24.07
C GLY A 31 -20.90 41.45 -22.68
N SER A 32 -20.18 42.57 -22.53
CA SER A 32 -19.68 43.21 -21.29
C SER A 32 -20.84 43.53 -20.32
N THR A 33 -20.69 43.58 -18.99
CA THR A 33 -20.11 44.59 -18.05
C THR A 33 -20.59 44.08 -16.65
N ASP A 34 -19.99 44.25 -15.47
CA ASP A 34 -19.61 45.49 -14.80
C ASP A 34 -18.92 45.16 -13.45
N GLN A 35 -17.90 45.95 -13.09
CA GLN A 35 -17.10 45.84 -11.87
C GLN A 35 -17.64 46.79 -10.79
N THR A 36 -18.54 46.35 -9.90
CA THR A 36 -18.86 47.16 -8.70
C THR A 36 -19.41 46.42 -7.47
N THR A 37 -19.23 45.10 -7.34
CA THR A 37 -19.84 44.33 -6.23
C THR A 37 -18.85 43.56 -5.35
N GLN A 38 -17.54 43.88 -5.42
CA GLN A 38 -16.50 43.12 -4.71
C GLN A 38 -15.76 43.89 -3.59
N GLN A 39 -16.25 45.03 -3.12
CA GLN A 39 -15.57 45.82 -2.07
C GLN A 39 -16.29 45.94 -0.72
N ASN A 40 -17.49 45.38 -0.53
CA ASN A 40 -18.27 45.58 0.72
C ASN A 40 -18.42 44.36 1.65
N MET A 41 -17.58 43.32 1.54
CA MET A 41 -17.62 42.19 2.49
C MET A 41 -16.29 41.91 3.23
N LEU A 42 -15.33 42.83 3.20
CA LEU A 42 -14.01 42.66 3.80
C LEU A 42 -13.73 43.52 5.04
N GLN A 43 -14.73 44.22 5.59
CA GLN A 43 -14.55 45.10 6.77
C GLN A 43 -15.27 44.66 8.04
N THR A 44 -15.96 43.51 8.06
CA THR A 44 -16.72 43.07 9.25
C THR A 44 -16.06 41.93 10.03
N ALA A 45 -14.82 41.53 9.68
CA ALA A 45 -14.15 40.38 10.30
C ALA A 45 -12.85 40.72 11.06
N GLN A 46 -12.68 41.98 11.52
CA GLN A 46 -11.45 42.41 12.21
C GLN A 46 -11.63 43.00 13.62
N ASN A 47 -12.84 43.03 14.20
CA ASN A 47 -13.08 43.69 15.49
C ASN A 47 -13.63 42.79 16.61
N GLN A 48 -13.12 41.57 16.79
CA GLN A 48 -13.36 40.80 18.03
C GLN A 48 -12.18 39.91 18.43
N LEU A 49 -11.06 40.51 18.84
CA LEU A 49 -10.00 39.80 19.57
C LEU A 49 -9.33 40.74 20.59
N THR A 50 -9.92 40.89 21.77
CA THR A 50 -9.19 41.27 23.00
C THR A 50 -9.88 40.73 24.26
N ASN A 51 -9.04 40.12 25.12
CA ASN A 51 -9.22 39.79 26.53
C ASN A 51 -10.09 38.59 26.93
N THR A 52 -9.46 37.50 27.39
CA THR A 52 -9.18 37.24 28.83
C THR A 52 -8.39 35.94 28.99
N GLY A 53 -7.50 35.88 29.99
CA GLY A 53 -6.71 34.68 30.30
C GLY A 53 -7.09 34.04 31.63
N ARG A 54 -6.95 32.71 31.74
CA ARG A 54 -6.30 31.93 32.82
C ARG A 54 -6.67 30.43 32.76
N SER A 55 -5.61 29.61 32.89
CA SER A 55 -5.48 28.31 33.57
C SER A 55 -6.28 27.05 33.17
N ALA A 56 -5.49 26.01 32.89
CA ALA A 56 -5.60 24.59 33.29
C ALA A 56 -6.42 23.61 32.43
N GLY A 57 -5.71 22.56 31.97
CA GLY A 57 -6.28 21.33 31.41
C GLY A 57 -5.48 20.79 30.23
N VAL A 58 -4.30 20.19 30.47
CA VAL A 58 -3.56 19.46 29.41
C VAL A 58 -4.34 18.19 29.07
N ILE A 59 -5.11 18.24 27.98
CA ILE A 59 -5.76 17.07 27.39
C ILE A 59 -4.86 16.59 26.25
N HIS A 60 -4.12 15.52 26.51
CA HIS A 60 -3.36 14.81 25.48
C HIS A 60 -4.33 14.21 24.45
N THR A 61 -4.32 14.77 23.23
CA THR A 61 -5.01 14.19 22.07
C THR A 61 -4.02 13.29 21.32
N PRO A 62 -4.32 12.02 21.01
CA PRO A 62 -3.42 11.19 20.22
C PRO A 62 -3.50 11.59 18.74
N THR A 63 -2.41 12.15 18.22
CA THR A 63 -2.29 12.55 16.82
C THR A 63 -2.15 11.31 15.92
N ALA A 64 -3.19 11.01 15.14
CA ALA A 64 -3.12 10.10 14.00
C ALA A 64 -2.52 10.84 12.79
N ALA A 65 -1.23 10.66 12.58
CA ALA A 65 -0.49 10.84 11.33
C ALA A 65 0.84 10.09 11.51
N GLY A 66 1.34 9.40 10.49
CA GLY A 66 2.52 8.56 10.60
C GLY A 66 3.71 9.34 11.17
N ASN A 67 4.05 9.06 12.43
CA ASN A 67 5.00 9.84 13.21
C ASN A 67 6.38 9.88 12.54
N PRO A 68 7.06 11.04 12.53
CA PRO A 68 8.53 11.05 12.49
C PRO A 68 9.04 10.23 13.67
N VAL A 69 10.15 9.53 13.45
CA VAL A 69 10.89 8.65 14.38
C VAL A 69 10.44 8.84 15.84
N GLN A 70 9.56 7.96 16.28
CA GLN A 70 9.06 7.95 17.64
C GLN A 70 9.98 7.05 18.46
N ASP A 71 10.61 7.62 19.49
CA ASP A 71 11.22 6.85 20.57
C ASP A 71 10.18 5.91 21.18
N ALA A 72 10.65 4.84 21.83
CA ALA A 72 9.82 3.81 22.45
C ALA A 72 8.63 4.43 23.19
N LYS A 73 7.39 4.14 22.76
CA LYS A 73 6.21 4.53 23.54
C LYS A 73 6.25 3.73 24.85
N PRO A 74 6.00 4.34 26.02
CA PRO A 74 5.82 3.59 27.26
C PRO A 74 4.74 2.52 27.07
N GLY A 75 5.05 1.27 27.44
CA GLY A 75 4.08 0.16 27.44
C GLY A 75 3.97 -0.66 26.15
N THR A 76 4.90 -0.58 25.20
CA THR A 76 4.90 -1.46 24.01
C THR A 76 6.30 -1.92 23.64
N PHE A 77 6.42 -3.18 23.20
CA PHE A 77 7.64 -3.71 22.58
C PHE A 77 7.74 -3.35 21.10
N TYR A 78 6.69 -2.81 20.49
CA TYR A 78 6.71 -2.47 19.07
C TYR A 78 7.60 -1.26 18.78
N GLN A 79 8.65 -1.50 18.00
CA GLN A 79 9.42 -0.46 17.34
C GLN A 79 9.14 -0.51 15.85
N ARG A 80 8.85 0.66 15.28
CA ARG A 80 8.59 0.78 13.84
C ARG A 80 9.93 0.78 13.09
N ALA A 81 10.07 -0.06 12.06
CA ALA A 81 11.22 0.00 11.15
C ALA A 81 11.37 1.43 10.59
N ARG A 82 12.58 1.97 10.47
CA ARG A 82 12.79 3.31 9.89
C ARG A 82 12.99 3.29 8.38
N SER A 83 13.09 2.09 7.79
CA SER A 83 13.30 1.87 6.36
C SER A 83 12.22 2.50 5.48
N TYR A 84 12.63 2.91 4.28
CA TYR A 84 11.79 3.66 3.36
C TYR A 84 10.60 2.84 2.86
N SER A 85 9.39 3.34 3.09
CA SER A 85 8.14 2.81 2.53
C SER A 85 7.82 1.33 2.86
N THR A 86 8.38 0.79 3.94
CA THR A 86 8.20 -0.62 4.36
C THR A 86 7.03 -0.84 5.32
N HIS A 87 6.28 0.20 5.70
CA HIS A 87 5.26 0.07 6.75
C HIS A 87 3.94 -0.46 6.21
N PRO A 88 3.44 -1.59 6.73
CA PRO A 88 2.13 -2.10 6.35
C PRO A 88 1.02 -1.11 6.68
N GLU A 89 -0.08 -1.20 5.94
CA GLU A 89 -1.35 -0.58 6.29
C GLU A 89 -1.85 -1.10 7.64
N THR A 90 -2.58 -0.26 8.39
CA THR A 90 -3.12 -0.71 9.68
C THR A 90 -4.29 -1.66 9.47
N ASP A 91 -4.56 -2.47 10.48
CA ASP A 91 -5.67 -3.42 10.54
C ASP A 91 -6.42 -3.21 11.87
N PRO A 92 -7.56 -2.49 11.89
CA PRO A 92 -8.33 -1.99 10.74
C PRO A 92 -7.66 -0.82 9.98
N PRO A 93 -8.09 -0.51 8.74
CA PRO A 93 -7.49 0.56 7.92
C PRO A 93 -7.44 1.94 8.59
N ARG A 94 -6.45 2.78 8.25
CA ARG A 94 -6.20 4.09 8.90
C ARG A 94 -7.35 5.09 8.88
N TYR A 95 -8.33 4.94 8.01
CA TYR A 95 -9.50 5.83 7.92
C TYR A 95 -10.67 5.34 8.81
N VAL A 96 -10.51 4.19 9.47
CA VAL A 96 -11.52 3.62 10.38
C VAL A 96 -11.35 4.19 11.79
N ARG A 97 -12.48 4.52 12.42
CA ARG A 97 -12.55 4.99 13.80
C ARG A 97 -13.63 4.26 14.57
N ASN A 98 -13.37 4.06 15.85
CA ASN A 98 -14.42 3.68 16.77
C ASN A 98 -15.32 4.89 17.03
N LEU A 99 -16.63 4.72 16.85
CA LEU A 99 -17.58 5.82 16.91
C LEU A 99 -17.59 6.55 18.26
N ALA A 100 -17.47 5.82 19.36
CA ALA A 100 -17.37 6.42 20.69
C ALA A 100 -16.11 7.28 20.89
N LYS A 101 -15.08 7.11 20.07
CA LYS A 101 -13.81 7.86 20.15
C LYS A 101 -13.74 9.06 19.20
N THR A 102 -14.81 9.35 18.46
CA THR A 102 -14.85 10.47 17.50
C THR A 102 -15.03 11.84 18.17
N GLY A 103 -15.41 11.87 19.44
CA GLY A 103 -15.75 13.11 20.16
C GLY A 103 -17.15 13.66 19.85
N ILE A 104 -17.98 12.91 19.12
CA ILE A 104 -19.38 13.26 18.84
C ILE A 104 -20.26 12.66 19.95
N ASP A 105 -20.91 13.51 20.75
CA ASP A 105 -21.69 13.08 21.93
C ASP A 105 -22.79 12.06 21.61
N ALA A 106 -23.43 12.19 20.43
CA ALA A 106 -24.46 11.25 19.98
C ALA A 106 -23.93 9.81 19.79
N PHE A 107 -22.61 9.63 19.70
CA PHE A 107 -21.97 8.35 19.41
C PHE A 107 -21.17 7.77 20.58
N LYS A 108 -21.13 8.46 21.74
CA LYS A 108 -20.31 8.05 22.90
C LYS A 108 -20.60 6.64 23.42
N ASP A 109 -21.84 6.18 23.26
CA ASP A 109 -22.28 4.85 23.71
C ASP A 109 -22.13 3.76 22.63
N LEU A 110 -21.65 4.13 21.43
CA LEU A 110 -21.39 3.22 20.32
C LEU A 110 -19.94 2.69 20.34
N TYR A 111 -19.46 2.28 21.52
CA TYR A 111 -18.11 1.74 21.72
C TYR A 111 -17.84 0.45 20.94
N TRP A 112 -18.92 -0.24 20.56
CA TRP A 112 -18.90 -1.51 19.83
C TRP A 112 -18.85 -1.34 18.30
N LEU A 113 -18.96 -0.12 17.79
CA LEU A 113 -19.10 0.16 16.36
C LEU A 113 -17.88 0.91 15.83
N ASP A 114 -17.19 0.30 14.86
CA ASP A 114 -16.14 0.91 14.08
C ASP A 114 -16.67 1.28 12.70
N VAL A 115 -16.40 2.50 12.24
CA VAL A 115 -16.82 2.99 10.93
C VAL A 115 -15.67 3.68 10.21
N GLY A 116 -15.72 3.65 8.89
CA GLY A 116 -14.78 4.39 8.04
C GLY A 116 -15.45 4.78 6.73
N LEU A 117 -15.13 5.99 6.25
CA LEU A 117 -15.47 6.43 4.91
C LEU A 117 -14.28 7.22 4.38
N ASP A 118 -13.73 6.78 3.26
CA ASP A 118 -12.57 7.40 2.60
C ASP A 118 -12.88 7.61 1.12
N HIS A 119 -12.52 8.79 0.60
CA HIS A 119 -12.60 9.10 -0.81
C HIS A 119 -11.28 9.67 -1.30
N ARG A 120 -10.80 9.18 -2.44
CA ARG A 120 -9.54 9.56 -3.04
C ARG A 120 -9.71 9.93 -4.50
N VAL A 121 -9.16 11.07 -4.87
CA VAL A 121 -9.01 11.52 -6.26
C VAL A 121 -7.52 11.61 -6.57
N ARG A 122 -7.09 11.00 -7.67
CA ARG A 122 -5.72 11.12 -8.16
C ARG A 122 -5.71 11.47 -9.64
N TYR A 123 -5.04 12.56 -9.99
CA TYR A 123 -4.64 12.84 -11.36
C TYR A 123 -3.22 12.30 -11.58
N GLU A 124 -2.99 11.66 -12.71
CA GLU A 124 -1.65 11.23 -13.14
C GLU A 124 -1.34 11.78 -14.54
N LEU A 125 -0.09 12.23 -14.75
CA LEU A 125 0.52 12.40 -16.07
C LEU A 125 1.55 11.30 -16.24
N ARG A 126 1.39 10.51 -17.30
CA ARG A 126 2.30 9.41 -17.64
C ARG A 126 2.79 9.58 -19.07
N ASN A 127 4.00 10.13 -19.22
CA ASN A 127 4.65 10.28 -20.52
C ASN A 127 5.60 9.10 -20.77
N ASN A 128 5.41 8.39 -21.88
CA ASN A 128 6.23 7.24 -22.31
C ASN A 128 6.26 6.10 -21.27
N ASP A 129 5.10 5.80 -20.66
CA ASP A 129 4.97 4.75 -19.65
C ASP A 129 5.50 3.40 -20.15
N LEU A 130 6.58 2.91 -19.53
CA LEU A 130 7.27 1.67 -19.94
C LEU A 130 6.37 0.44 -19.88
N ARG A 131 5.29 0.50 -19.10
CA ARG A 131 4.35 -0.61 -18.95
C ARG A 131 3.40 -0.74 -20.13
N ARG A 132 3.38 0.24 -21.04
CA ARG A 132 2.46 0.30 -22.17
C ARG A 132 3.14 -0.19 -23.44
N ASP A 133 2.34 -0.68 -24.37
CA ASP A 133 2.75 -1.19 -25.68
C ASP A 133 2.82 -0.09 -26.76
N ARG A 134 2.78 1.18 -26.35
CA ARG A 134 2.92 2.34 -27.23
C ARG A 134 3.52 3.51 -26.48
N ILE A 135 4.39 4.26 -27.15
CA ILE A 135 4.97 5.50 -26.65
C ILE A 135 3.93 6.62 -26.81
N THR A 136 3.42 7.15 -25.70
CA THR A 136 2.43 8.24 -25.68
C THR A 136 2.43 8.90 -24.30
N THR A 137 1.81 10.07 -24.19
CA THR A 137 1.39 10.65 -22.92
C THR A 137 -0.04 10.27 -22.60
N ASP A 138 -0.30 9.86 -21.36
CA ASP A 138 -1.62 9.55 -20.80
C ASP A 138 -1.92 10.44 -19.59
N HIS A 139 -3.21 10.69 -19.34
CA HIS A 139 -3.69 11.63 -18.32
C HIS A 139 -4.84 11.06 -17.48
N PRO A 140 -4.71 9.86 -16.88
CA PRO A 140 -5.83 9.26 -16.18
C PRO A 140 -6.17 10.01 -14.89
N VAL A 141 -7.47 10.06 -14.60
CA VAL A 141 -8.02 10.49 -13.31
C VAL A 141 -8.62 9.28 -12.62
N LEU A 142 -8.11 8.93 -11.46
CA LEU A 142 -8.48 7.78 -10.67
C LEU A 142 -9.33 8.23 -9.48
N LEU A 143 -10.48 7.60 -9.31
CA LEU A 143 -11.39 7.81 -8.19
C LEU A 143 -11.46 6.53 -7.38
N ARG A 144 -11.42 6.64 -6.05
CA ARG A 144 -11.63 5.51 -5.14
C ARG A 144 -12.45 5.93 -3.93
N THR A 145 -13.51 5.20 -3.65
CA THR A 145 -14.29 5.36 -2.42
C THR A 145 -14.25 4.06 -1.64
N ARG A 146 -14.11 4.14 -0.32
CA ARG A 146 -14.21 2.98 0.58
C ARG A 146 -15.09 3.27 1.76
N ALA A 147 -15.90 2.29 2.14
CA ALA A 147 -16.74 2.32 3.33
C ALA A 147 -16.49 1.08 4.17
N TYR A 148 -16.33 1.26 5.47
CA TYR A 148 -16.03 0.21 6.44
C TYR A 148 -17.03 0.23 7.58
N VAL A 149 -17.50 -0.95 7.98
CA VAL A 149 -18.30 -1.15 9.19
C VAL A 149 -17.78 -2.38 9.94
N GLY A 150 -17.48 -2.21 11.22
CA GLY A 150 -17.03 -3.28 12.12
C GLY A 150 -17.84 -3.31 13.41
N ILE A 151 -18.25 -4.50 13.83
CA ILE A 151 -18.90 -4.77 15.11
C ILE A 151 -17.89 -5.48 16.01
N ARG A 152 -17.62 -4.93 17.18
CA ARG A 152 -16.69 -5.47 18.19
C ARG A 152 -17.24 -5.30 19.60
N GLU A 153 -16.74 -6.06 20.57
CA GLU A 153 -17.03 -5.92 22.02
C GLU A 153 -18.46 -6.32 22.44
N ILE A 154 -19.53 -5.85 21.77
CA ILE A 154 -20.92 -6.15 22.16
C ILE A 154 -21.32 -7.62 21.94
N LEU A 155 -20.65 -8.30 21.01
CA LEU A 155 -20.86 -9.73 20.72
C LEU A 155 -19.62 -10.57 21.09
N ASP A 156 -18.67 -10.01 21.85
CA ASP A 156 -17.41 -10.71 22.14
C ASP A 156 -17.70 -12.12 22.71
N PRO A 157 -16.97 -13.16 22.24
CA PRO A 157 -15.74 -13.07 21.44
C PRO A 157 -15.95 -12.83 19.94
N LEU A 158 -17.19 -12.84 19.43
CA LEU A 158 -17.47 -12.66 18.01
C LEU A 158 -17.40 -11.18 17.60
N ARG A 159 -16.74 -10.95 16.47
CA ARG A 159 -16.64 -9.65 15.79
C ARG A 159 -16.89 -9.84 14.30
N LEU A 160 -17.44 -8.81 13.66
CA LEU A 160 -17.86 -8.87 12.26
C LEU A 160 -17.36 -7.63 11.53
N VAL A 161 -16.91 -7.80 10.29
CA VAL A 161 -16.41 -6.69 9.46
C VAL A 161 -16.93 -6.80 8.04
N VAL A 162 -17.31 -5.66 7.48
CA VAL A 162 -17.60 -5.45 6.06
C VAL A 162 -16.88 -4.18 5.59
N GLU A 163 -16.14 -4.28 4.48
CA GLU A 163 -15.54 -3.15 3.78
C GLU A 163 -15.82 -3.25 2.28
N PHE A 164 -16.24 -2.14 1.72
CA PHE A 164 -16.61 -2.02 0.32
C PHE A 164 -15.74 -0.98 -0.39
N GLU A 165 -15.40 -1.21 -1.65
CA GLU A 165 -14.58 -0.34 -2.51
C GLU A 165 -15.30 -0.07 -3.84
N ASP A 166 -15.27 1.18 -4.29
CA ASP A 166 -15.59 1.56 -5.67
C ASP A 166 -14.37 2.28 -6.25
N ALA A 167 -13.76 1.71 -7.29
CA ALA A 167 -12.54 2.21 -7.93
C ALA A 167 -12.75 2.38 -9.43
N ARG A 168 -12.55 3.60 -9.94
CA ARG A 168 -12.78 3.95 -11.35
C ARG A 168 -11.67 4.80 -11.94
N ARG A 169 -11.49 4.72 -13.25
CA ARG A 169 -10.52 5.52 -14.02
C ARG A 169 -11.17 6.20 -15.20
N TYR A 170 -10.96 7.50 -15.32
CA TYR A 170 -11.41 8.33 -16.44
C TYR A 170 -10.21 8.94 -17.18
N HIS A 171 -10.44 9.45 -18.40
CA HIS A 171 -9.43 10.15 -19.21
C HIS A 171 -8.15 9.36 -19.55
N GLY A 172 -8.16 8.03 -19.37
CA GLY A 172 -7.07 7.16 -19.79
C GLY A 172 -7.17 6.77 -21.26
N LYS A 173 -6.05 6.79 -21.99
CA LYS A 173 -5.93 6.37 -23.41
C LYS A 173 -5.93 4.84 -23.61
N PHE A 174 -5.82 4.07 -22.53
CA PHE A 174 -5.70 2.62 -22.58
C PHE A 174 -7.00 1.94 -22.13
N PRO A 175 -7.24 0.69 -22.58
CA PRO A 175 -8.39 -0.10 -22.12
C PRO A 175 -8.45 -0.22 -20.60
N LYS A 176 -9.67 -0.37 -20.06
CA LYS A 176 -9.87 -0.66 -18.63
C LYS A 176 -9.05 -1.89 -18.24
N ASP A 177 -8.51 -1.84 -17.03
CA ASP A 177 -7.75 -2.93 -16.44
C ASP A 177 -8.09 -3.05 -14.96
N ASN A 178 -7.79 -4.22 -14.38
CA ASN A 178 -8.11 -4.52 -12.99
C ASN A 178 -7.17 -3.84 -11.97
N ARG A 179 -6.30 -2.92 -12.40
CA ARG A 179 -5.43 -2.13 -11.52
C ARG A 179 -6.09 -0.81 -11.15
N ASP A 180 -6.83 -0.25 -12.09
CA ASP A 180 -7.43 1.07 -11.95
C ASP A 180 -8.97 1.04 -11.87
N TRP A 181 -9.58 -0.10 -12.23
CA TRP A 181 -11.03 -0.30 -12.29
C TRP A 181 -11.46 -1.53 -11.47
N ASN A 182 -12.36 -1.33 -10.51
CA ASN A 182 -13.12 -2.37 -9.81
C ASN A 182 -14.35 -1.71 -9.16
N GLU A 183 -15.52 -1.92 -9.74
CA GLU A 183 -16.75 -1.26 -9.27
C GLU A 183 -17.45 -2.11 -8.22
N PHE A 184 -17.94 -1.46 -7.18
CA PHE A 184 -18.86 -2.07 -6.22
C PHE A 184 -18.36 -3.39 -5.56
N GLU A 185 -17.10 -3.40 -5.08
CA GLU A 185 -16.44 -4.63 -4.62
C GLU A 185 -16.39 -4.77 -3.09
N LEU A 186 -16.64 -5.98 -2.57
CA LEU A 186 -16.41 -6.31 -1.16
C LEU A 186 -14.95 -6.67 -0.95
N ILE A 187 -14.16 -5.74 -0.43
CA ILE A 187 -12.73 -5.97 -0.23
C ILE A 187 -12.39 -6.61 1.11
N GLN A 188 -13.25 -6.46 2.13
CA GLN A 188 -13.19 -7.24 3.37
C GLN A 188 -14.60 -7.68 3.80
N THR A 189 -14.75 -8.93 4.20
CA THR A 189 -16.00 -9.49 4.74
C THR A 189 -15.66 -10.72 5.57
N TYR A 190 -15.50 -10.55 6.88
CA TYR A 190 -15.05 -11.64 7.75
C TYR A 190 -15.71 -11.62 9.12
N GLY A 191 -15.76 -12.81 9.73
CA GLY A 191 -15.97 -12.98 11.17
C GLY A 191 -14.64 -13.20 11.88
N GLU A 192 -14.50 -12.66 13.09
CA GLU A 192 -13.35 -12.83 13.98
C GLU A 192 -13.81 -13.35 15.34
N LEU A 193 -13.12 -14.36 15.88
CA LEU A 193 -13.16 -14.68 17.30
C LEU A 193 -11.95 -14.03 17.98
N TYR A 194 -12.19 -13.18 18.97
CA TYR A 194 -11.17 -12.44 19.71
C TYR A 194 -11.19 -12.79 21.20
N PHE A 195 -10.15 -13.46 21.67
CA PHE A 195 -9.99 -13.83 23.07
C PHE A 195 -8.89 -12.99 23.71
N ARG A 196 -9.26 -11.89 24.39
CA ARG A 196 -8.35 -10.81 24.82
C ARG A 196 -7.12 -11.28 25.61
N GLY A 197 -7.29 -12.16 26.59
CA GLY A 197 -6.25 -12.57 27.52
C GLY A 197 -5.90 -14.06 27.46
N ALA A 198 -6.19 -14.73 26.35
CA ALA A 198 -6.07 -16.18 26.24
C ALA A 198 -4.64 -16.72 26.45
N LEU A 199 -3.62 -15.88 26.24
CA LEU A 199 -2.20 -16.26 26.38
C LEU A 199 -1.49 -15.44 27.49
N GLY A 200 -2.25 -14.93 28.46
CA GLY A 200 -1.71 -14.16 29.59
C GLY A 200 -1.25 -12.74 29.20
N GLN A 201 -0.29 -12.20 29.94
CA GLN A 201 0.30 -10.88 29.74
C GLN A 201 1.82 -10.95 29.60
N ASP A 202 2.41 -9.98 28.89
CA ASP A 202 3.86 -9.79 28.84
C ASP A 202 4.40 -8.95 30.02
N ASP A 203 5.72 -8.78 30.07
CA ASP A 203 6.41 -8.04 31.14
C ASP A 203 6.03 -6.55 31.21
N LEU A 204 5.40 -6.01 30.16
CA LEU A 204 4.87 -4.63 30.14
C LEU A 204 3.36 -4.59 30.49
N GLY A 205 2.77 -5.73 30.86
CA GLY A 205 1.35 -5.86 31.22
C GLY A 205 0.41 -5.93 30.02
N ASN A 206 0.90 -6.04 28.79
CA ASN A 206 0.03 -6.15 27.63
C ASN A 206 -0.55 -7.56 27.54
N HIS A 207 -1.87 -7.65 27.38
CA HIS A 207 -2.52 -8.92 27.12
C HIS A 207 -2.05 -9.52 25.79
N ARG A 208 -1.94 -10.85 25.75
CA ARG A 208 -1.68 -11.62 24.53
C ARG A 208 -2.97 -12.28 24.06
N PRO A 209 -3.67 -11.70 23.07
CA PRO A 209 -4.93 -12.24 22.58
C PRO A 209 -4.72 -13.44 21.65
N ILE A 210 -5.78 -14.22 21.44
CA ILE A 210 -5.93 -15.11 20.28
C ILE A 210 -6.98 -14.51 19.35
N ARG A 211 -6.63 -14.35 18.08
CA ARG A 211 -7.53 -13.88 17.01
C ARG A 211 -7.67 -14.96 15.95
N ILE A 212 -8.89 -15.34 15.62
CA ILE A 212 -9.18 -16.30 14.54
C ILE A 212 -10.15 -15.64 13.58
N ARG A 213 -9.71 -15.35 12.35
CA ARG A 213 -10.53 -14.75 11.29
C ARG A 213 -10.86 -15.76 10.21
N GLY A 214 -12.09 -15.71 9.72
CA GLY A 214 -12.54 -16.45 8.54
C GLY A 214 -13.35 -15.55 7.62
N GLY A 215 -13.02 -15.54 6.33
CA GLY A 215 -13.71 -14.75 5.31
C GLY A 215 -12.76 -14.07 4.34
N ARG A 216 -13.20 -12.94 3.77
CA ARG A 216 -12.42 -12.11 2.87
C ARG A 216 -11.67 -11.01 3.62
N MET A 217 -10.38 -10.87 3.38
CA MET A 217 -9.48 -9.98 4.13
C MET A 217 -8.50 -9.27 3.18
N ALA A 218 -8.16 -8.03 3.51
CA ALA A 218 -7.19 -7.22 2.79
C ALA A 218 -6.15 -6.67 3.76
N TRP A 219 -4.95 -7.25 3.79
CA TRP A 219 -3.88 -6.79 4.68
C TRP A 219 -2.52 -6.73 3.99
N GLU A 220 -1.59 -6.05 4.63
CA GLU A 220 -0.18 -6.07 4.28
C GLU A 220 0.60 -6.74 5.41
N ALA A 221 1.71 -7.40 5.08
CA ALA A 221 2.59 -8.00 6.08
C ALA A 221 4.05 -7.64 5.83
N LEU A 222 4.88 -7.77 6.88
CA LEU A 222 6.33 -7.53 6.86
C LEU A 222 6.68 -6.11 6.34
N ASP A 223 7.38 -6.05 5.20
CA ASP A 223 7.80 -4.84 4.50
C ASP A 223 6.96 -4.57 3.24
N ARG A 224 5.86 -5.33 3.08
CA ARG A 224 4.89 -5.28 1.98
C ARG A 224 5.43 -5.73 0.62
N ARG A 225 6.71 -6.14 0.54
CA ARG A 225 7.36 -6.50 -0.73
C ARG A 225 6.88 -7.85 -1.27
N LEU A 226 6.41 -8.75 -0.40
CA LEU A 226 5.88 -10.07 -0.79
C LEU A 226 4.36 -10.22 -0.58
N LEU A 227 3.78 -9.45 0.35
CA LEU A 227 2.35 -9.47 0.62
C LEU A 227 1.85 -8.05 0.90
N GLY A 228 1.06 -7.52 -0.03
CA GLY A 228 0.46 -6.21 0.14
C GLY A 228 -0.93 -6.10 -0.49
N ASN A 229 -1.85 -5.44 0.23
CA ASN A 229 -3.15 -5.00 -0.25
C ASN A 229 -3.06 -3.87 -1.32
N ASN A 230 -1.87 -3.27 -1.50
CA ASN A 230 -1.53 -2.31 -2.56
C ASN A 230 -2.38 -1.03 -2.54
N GLN A 231 -2.09 -0.17 -1.58
CA GLN A 231 -2.74 1.14 -1.46
C GLN A 231 -2.43 2.11 -2.63
N TRP A 232 -1.35 1.84 -3.37
CA TRP A 232 -0.90 2.72 -4.45
C TRP A 232 -1.80 2.65 -5.68
N ARG A 233 -2.18 1.46 -6.13
CA ARG A 233 -3.16 1.28 -7.21
C ARG A 233 -4.52 1.85 -6.83
N ASN A 234 -5.42 1.88 -7.79
CA ASN A 234 -6.82 2.19 -7.49
C ASN A 234 -7.57 1.01 -6.88
N THR A 235 -7.16 -0.22 -7.19
CA THR A 235 -7.82 -1.43 -6.69
C THR A 235 -7.00 -2.17 -5.63
N THR A 236 -7.72 -2.79 -4.69
CA THR A 236 -7.13 -3.55 -3.57
C THR A 236 -6.81 -5.00 -3.93
N ASN A 237 -5.68 -5.54 -3.43
CA ASN A 237 -5.51 -6.99 -3.33
C ASN A 237 -6.20 -7.49 -2.05
N ASN A 238 -7.03 -8.50 -2.18
CA ASN A 238 -7.67 -9.17 -1.04
C ASN A 238 -7.67 -10.69 -1.26
N PHE A 239 -7.96 -11.43 -0.20
CA PHE A 239 -7.83 -12.87 -0.11
C PHE A 239 -9.00 -13.46 0.66
N GLU A 240 -9.36 -14.70 0.36
CA GLU A 240 -10.38 -15.44 1.09
C GLU A 240 -9.78 -16.66 1.78
N GLY A 241 -10.06 -16.83 3.07
CA GLY A 241 -9.60 -17.98 3.83
C GLY A 241 -9.58 -17.73 5.33
N PHE A 242 -8.55 -18.23 5.99
CA PHE A 242 -8.40 -18.15 7.44
C PHE A 242 -7.09 -17.50 7.84
N ARG A 243 -7.13 -16.72 8.93
CA ARG A 243 -5.96 -16.12 9.58
C ARG A 243 -6.05 -16.35 11.08
N VAL A 244 -4.96 -16.78 11.70
CA VAL A 244 -4.84 -16.92 13.14
C VAL A 244 -3.68 -16.07 13.62
N THR A 245 -3.93 -15.21 14.60
CA THR A 245 -2.90 -14.39 15.23
C THR A 245 -2.85 -14.68 16.73
N LEU A 246 -1.67 -15.01 17.22
CA LEU A 246 -1.36 -15.24 18.63
C LEU A 246 -0.52 -14.05 19.13
N GLY A 247 -1.00 -13.37 20.17
CA GLY A 247 -0.45 -12.08 20.58
C GLY A 247 -0.96 -10.92 19.71
N GLN A 248 -0.35 -9.76 19.91
CA GLN A 248 -0.64 -8.51 19.21
C GLN A 248 0.64 -7.69 19.04
N GLU A 249 0.58 -6.66 18.20
CA GLU A 249 1.75 -5.86 17.82
C GLU A 249 2.52 -5.31 19.02
N ALA A 250 1.83 -4.90 20.08
CA ALA A 250 2.44 -4.35 21.29
C ALA A 250 3.25 -5.35 22.12
N ASN A 251 3.05 -6.66 21.90
CA ASN A 251 3.69 -7.70 22.69
C ASN A 251 5.16 -7.93 22.34
N ASP A 252 5.87 -8.53 23.30
CA ASP A 252 7.23 -9.04 23.14
C ASP A 252 7.35 -10.08 22.02
N TRP A 253 6.29 -10.83 21.76
CA TRP A 253 6.18 -11.70 20.59
C TRP A 253 4.77 -11.75 20.01
N GLU A 254 4.69 -12.09 18.72
CA GLU A 254 3.44 -12.34 18.01
C GLU A 254 3.67 -13.42 16.94
N ILE A 255 2.67 -14.27 16.70
CA ILE A 255 2.67 -15.21 15.57
C ILE A 255 1.45 -14.92 14.72
N ASP A 256 1.65 -14.64 13.43
CA ASP A 256 0.58 -14.40 12.47
C ASP A 256 0.63 -15.47 11.37
N GLY A 257 -0.38 -16.32 11.29
CA GLY A 257 -0.47 -17.44 10.35
C GLY A 257 -1.73 -17.39 9.49
N TRP A 258 -1.64 -17.89 8.26
CA TRP A 258 -2.77 -17.87 7.32
C TRP A 258 -2.76 -19.06 6.35
N GLY A 259 -3.95 -19.33 5.81
CA GLY A 259 -4.16 -20.18 4.65
C GLY A 259 -5.32 -19.63 3.82
N MET A 260 -5.01 -19.09 2.64
CA MET A 260 -5.96 -18.30 1.86
C MET A 260 -5.83 -18.52 0.35
N GLN A 261 -6.86 -18.11 -0.37
CA GLN A 261 -6.90 -18.05 -1.83
C GLN A 261 -6.91 -16.58 -2.27
N LEU A 262 -6.18 -16.27 -3.34
CA LEU A 262 -6.23 -14.95 -3.96
C LEU A 262 -7.63 -14.70 -4.51
N VAL A 263 -8.18 -13.51 -4.31
CA VAL A 263 -9.37 -13.06 -5.03
C VAL A 263 -8.95 -12.42 -6.35
N ILE A 264 -9.52 -12.93 -7.44
CA ILE A 264 -9.30 -12.44 -8.79
C ILE A 264 -10.26 -11.28 -9.02
N ARG A 265 -9.66 -10.13 -9.34
CA ARG A 265 -10.39 -8.92 -9.75
C ARG A 265 -10.96 -9.07 -11.16
N LEU A 266 -12.28 -9.00 -11.30
CA LEU A 266 -12.99 -9.07 -12.56
C LEU A 266 -13.60 -7.69 -12.86
N ILE A 267 -13.40 -7.17 -14.07
CA ILE A 267 -13.72 -5.77 -14.38
C ILE A 267 -15.24 -5.54 -14.46
N ASP A 268 -15.97 -6.52 -14.97
CA ASP A 268 -17.41 -6.43 -15.28
C ASP A 268 -18.23 -7.47 -14.49
N GLU A 269 -17.62 -8.17 -13.52
CA GLU A 269 -18.24 -9.19 -12.68
C GLU A 269 -17.78 -9.02 -11.23
N PHE A 270 -18.54 -9.56 -10.29
CA PHE A 270 -18.13 -9.59 -8.89
C PHE A 270 -16.88 -10.45 -8.66
N ASP A 271 -15.96 -10.00 -7.82
CA ASP A 271 -14.69 -10.68 -7.65
C ASP A 271 -14.83 -12.07 -7.05
N ARG A 272 -14.02 -13.01 -7.57
CA ARG A 272 -14.09 -14.43 -7.19
C ARG A 272 -12.74 -14.97 -6.76
N ARG A 273 -12.74 -15.86 -5.77
CA ARG A 273 -11.53 -16.56 -5.36
C ARG A 273 -10.95 -17.45 -6.46
N ASN A 274 -9.63 -17.47 -6.57
CA ASN A 274 -8.90 -18.40 -7.40
C ASN A 274 -8.83 -19.76 -6.71
N LYS A 275 -9.81 -20.63 -6.98
CA LYS A 275 -9.92 -21.95 -6.33
C LYS A 275 -8.71 -22.87 -6.57
N SER A 276 -7.91 -22.62 -7.61
CA SER A 276 -6.75 -23.44 -7.97
C SER A 276 -5.46 -22.98 -7.30
N GLN A 277 -5.47 -21.94 -6.47
CA GLN A 277 -4.25 -21.34 -5.94
C GLN A 277 -4.41 -21.05 -4.44
N TRP A 278 -3.60 -21.74 -3.65
CA TRP A 278 -3.49 -21.54 -2.21
C TRP A 278 -2.19 -20.82 -1.87
N PHE A 279 -2.30 -19.85 -0.98
CA PHE A 279 -1.21 -19.14 -0.36
C PHE A 279 -1.33 -19.28 1.16
N TYR A 280 -0.27 -19.76 1.78
CA TYR A 280 -0.24 -19.99 3.23
C TYR A 280 1.10 -19.55 3.78
N GLY A 281 1.16 -19.35 5.08
CA GLY A 281 2.39 -18.93 5.71
C GLY A 281 2.22 -18.62 7.17
N ALA A 282 3.34 -18.30 7.79
CA ALA A 282 3.40 -17.79 9.15
C ALA A 282 4.56 -16.82 9.30
N ILE A 283 4.37 -15.80 10.13
CA ILE A 283 5.39 -14.85 10.55
C ILE A 283 5.49 -14.92 12.07
N GLY A 284 6.68 -15.19 12.57
CA GLY A 284 7.01 -14.93 13.97
C GLY A 284 7.53 -13.50 14.08
N HIS A 285 7.06 -12.74 15.05
CA HIS A 285 7.58 -11.43 15.41
C HIS A 285 8.20 -11.54 16.78
N TRP A 286 9.51 -11.38 16.88
CA TRP A 286 10.23 -11.33 18.14
C TRP A 286 10.71 -9.91 18.41
N ARG A 287 10.11 -9.28 19.42
CA ARG A 287 10.29 -7.87 19.78
C ARG A 287 10.86 -7.68 21.18
N LYS A 288 11.20 -8.76 21.89
CA LYS A 288 11.84 -8.69 23.21
C LYS A 288 13.12 -7.85 23.23
N TRP A 289 13.79 -7.75 22.08
CA TRP A 289 15.04 -6.99 21.91
C TRP A 289 14.84 -5.71 21.10
N SER A 290 13.61 -5.21 20.96
CA SER A 290 13.27 -4.18 19.97
C SER A 290 13.98 -2.85 20.15
N GLU A 291 14.51 -2.55 21.35
CA GLU A 291 15.41 -1.43 21.59
C GLU A 291 16.64 -1.44 20.67
N VAL A 292 17.04 -2.63 20.22
CA VAL A 292 18.17 -2.86 19.31
C VAL A 292 17.71 -3.48 17.99
N VAL A 293 16.89 -4.53 18.06
CA VAL A 293 16.47 -5.33 16.90
C VAL A 293 15.12 -6.01 17.11
N THR A 294 14.28 -5.95 16.10
CA THR A 294 13.14 -6.85 15.93
C THR A 294 13.50 -7.94 14.92
N LEU A 295 13.23 -9.19 15.25
CA LEU A 295 13.45 -10.33 14.37
C LEU A 295 12.11 -10.87 13.87
N GLN A 296 12.07 -11.17 12.58
CA GLN A 296 10.91 -11.73 11.91
C GLN A 296 11.32 -12.94 11.06
N PRO A 297 11.47 -14.14 11.64
CA PRO A 297 11.50 -15.36 10.85
C PRO A 297 10.11 -15.60 10.24
N TYR A 298 10.07 -15.97 8.97
CA TYR A 298 8.80 -16.27 8.31
C TYR A 298 8.94 -17.33 7.24
N TYR A 299 7.80 -17.92 6.90
CA TYR A 299 7.68 -18.88 5.83
C TYR A 299 6.43 -18.58 5.02
N MET A 300 6.54 -18.64 3.69
CA MET A 300 5.43 -18.48 2.75
C MET A 300 5.42 -19.65 1.76
N GLY A 301 4.24 -20.18 1.48
CA GLY A 301 4.00 -21.26 0.53
C GLY A 301 2.97 -20.87 -0.51
N LEU A 302 3.17 -21.32 -1.74
CA LEU A 302 2.24 -21.18 -2.86
C LEU A 302 2.04 -22.54 -3.53
N MET A 303 0.79 -22.99 -3.55
CA MET A 303 0.36 -24.20 -4.26
C MET A 303 -0.62 -23.80 -5.34
N GLN A 304 -0.36 -24.23 -6.57
CA GLN A 304 -1.18 -23.94 -7.73
C GLN A 304 -1.34 -25.17 -8.62
N ASP A 305 -2.58 -25.53 -8.92
CA ASP A 305 -2.90 -26.61 -9.85
C ASP A 305 -2.79 -26.13 -11.31
N ASP A 306 -2.61 -27.03 -12.27
CA ASP A 306 -2.48 -26.66 -13.69
C ASP A 306 -3.81 -26.39 -14.42
N LYS A 307 -4.96 -26.60 -13.74
CA LYS A 307 -6.31 -26.56 -14.33
C LYS A 307 -6.41 -27.39 -15.63
N GLY A 308 -5.86 -28.60 -15.64
CA GLY A 308 -5.90 -29.45 -16.84
C GLY A 308 -5.02 -28.92 -17.97
N GLY A 309 -3.94 -28.19 -17.63
CA GLY A 309 -2.94 -27.70 -18.57
C GLY A 309 -3.10 -26.25 -19.02
N THR A 310 -4.14 -25.53 -18.57
CA THR A 310 -4.36 -24.12 -18.97
C THR A 310 -3.49 -23.13 -18.20
N GLN A 311 -2.85 -23.55 -17.10
CA GLN A 311 -1.92 -22.75 -16.33
C GLN A 311 -0.77 -23.60 -15.79
N ALA A 312 0.31 -22.96 -15.34
CA ALA A 312 1.45 -23.68 -14.75
C ALA A 312 1.06 -24.35 -13.42
N LYS A 313 1.48 -25.60 -13.21
CA LYS A 313 1.47 -26.24 -11.88
C LYS A 313 2.62 -25.71 -11.04
N ARG A 314 2.37 -25.23 -9.82
CA ARG A 314 3.40 -24.59 -8.98
C ARG A 314 3.30 -25.07 -7.54
N GLU A 315 4.45 -25.35 -6.97
CA GLU A 315 4.66 -25.64 -5.55
C GLU A 315 5.92 -24.87 -5.14
N ILE A 316 5.74 -23.77 -4.43
CA ILE A 316 6.85 -22.87 -4.07
C ILE A 316 6.83 -22.68 -2.57
N HIS A 317 7.96 -22.98 -1.94
CA HIS A 317 8.20 -22.86 -0.51
C HIS A 317 9.25 -21.79 -0.28
N SER A 318 9.01 -20.89 0.67
CA SER A 318 9.85 -19.71 0.86
C SER A 318 10.14 -19.40 2.33
N PRO A 319 11.14 -20.05 2.94
CA PRO A 319 11.67 -19.65 4.24
C PRO A 319 12.47 -18.35 4.11
N ALA A 320 12.39 -17.53 5.14
CA ALA A 320 12.99 -16.21 5.14
C ALA A 320 13.21 -15.66 6.55
N LEU A 321 14.02 -14.62 6.61
CA LEU A 321 14.28 -13.86 7.82
C LEU A 321 14.30 -12.37 7.49
N ARG A 322 13.72 -11.56 8.36
CA ARG A 322 13.91 -10.12 8.38
C ARG A 322 14.37 -9.68 9.77
N ALA A 323 15.30 -8.73 9.81
CA ALA A 323 15.79 -8.10 11.03
C ALA A 323 15.87 -6.60 10.80
N TYR A 324 15.29 -5.81 11.69
CA TYR A 324 15.35 -4.35 11.60
C TYR A 324 15.49 -3.73 12.99
N GLY A 325 16.09 -2.54 13.05
CA GLY A 325 16.33 -1.88 14.32
C GLY A 325 17.19 -0.64 14.19
N VAL A 326 17.73 -0.21 15.32
CA VAL A 326 18.62 0.97 15.44
C VAL A 326 19.87 0.51 16.17
N LEU A 327 21.04 0.88 15.65
CA LEU A 327 22.30 0.56 16.30
C LEU A 327 22.41 1.34 17.63
N PRO A 328 22.63 0.68 18.79
CA PRO A 328 22.59 1.32 20.10
C PRO A 328 23.57 2.48 20.21
N GLY A 329 23.13 3.59 20.80
CA GLY A 329 23.95 4.79 20.98
C GLY A 329 24.24 5.56 19.68
N THR A 330 23.56 5.23 18.57
CA THR A 330 23.74 5.91 17.29
C THR A 330 22.39 6.32 16.68
N GLU A 331 22.44 7.14 15.64
CA GLU A 331 21.28 7.49 14.82
C GLU A 331 21.17 6.61 13.55
N ILE A 332 21.91 5.50 13.51
CA ILE A 332 21.96 4.59 12.37
C ILE A 332 20.91 3.49 12.53
N ASP A 333 20.01 3.38 11.56
CA ASP A 333 19.00 2.33 11.48
C ASP A 333 19.28 1.34 10.34
N PHE A 334 18.76 0.13 10.48
CA PHE A 334 18.89 -0.92 9.48
C PHE A 334 17.59 -1.70 9.28
N ASP A 335 17.43 -2.25 8.08
CA ASP A 335 16.39 -3.23 7.74
C ASP A 335 16.96 -4.22 6.71
N LEU A 336 17.13 -5.47 7.16
CA LEU A 336 17.76 -6.53 6.41
C LEU A 336 16.75 -7.66 6.23
N SER A 337 16.58 -8.16 5.01
CA SER A 337 15.78 -9.36 4.76
C SER A 337 16.45 -10.27 3.74
N THR A 338 16.30 -11.57 3.96
CA THR A 338 16.75 -12.62 3.04
C THR A 338 15.64 -13.64 2.86
N VAL A 339 15.48 -14.11 1.64
CA VAL A 339 14.41 -15.02 1.23
C VAL A 339 15.00 -16.05 0.29
N TYR A 340 14.75 -17.33 0.56
CA TYR A 340 15.07 -18.42 -0.35
C TYR A 340 13.78 -19.06 -0.84
N GLN A 341 13.80 -19.62 -2.05
CA GLN A 341 12.66 -20.30 -2.67
C GLN A 341 13.06 -21.63 -3.30
N PHE A 342 12.31 -22.67 -2.96
CA PHE A 342 12.48 -24.02 -3.48
C PHE A 342 11.12 -24.67 -3.80
N GLY A 343 11.15 -25.86 -4.41
CA GLY A 343 9.97 -26.59 -4.86
C GLY A 343 9.98 -26.83 -6.36
N ARG A 344 8.82 -26.72 -7.03
CA ARG A 344 8.64 -26.94 -8.46
C ARG A 344 7.77 -25.86 -9.10
N ASP A 345 8.16 -25.40 -10.29
CA ASP A 345 7.43 -24.40 -11.07
C ASP A 345 7.32 -24.89 -12.51
N ASN A 346 6.12 -25.29 -12.92
CA ASN A 346 5.82 -25.88 -14.22
C ASN A 346 6.74 -27.07 -14.60
N GLY A 347 6.95 -27.98 -13.65
CA GLY A 347 7.83 -29.16 -13.84
C GLY A 347 9.31 -28.89 -13.57
N GLN A 348 9.76 -27.63 -13.65
CA GLN A 348 11.15 -27.25 -13.36
C GLN A 348 11.41 -27.19 -11.86
N LYS A 349 12.64 -27.52 -11.44
CA LYS A 349 13.07 -27.33 -10.04
C LYS A 349 13.14 -25.83 -9.73
N LYS A 350 12.57 -25.39 -8.61
CA LYS A 350 12.69 -24.00 -8.14
C LYS A 350 13.96 -23.83 -7.30
N ALA A 351 14.76 -22.81 -7.60
CA ALA A 351 15.91 -22.38 -6.80
C ALA A 351 16.13 -20.89 -6.99
N ALA A 352 15.40 -20.07 -6.23
CA ALA A 352 15.42 -18.62 -6.35
C ALA A 352 15.70 -17.98 -4.98
N TRP A 353 16.15 -16.74 -4.98
CA TRP A 353 16.48 -16.03 -3.75
C TRP A 353 16.46 -14.53 -3.93
N ALA A 354 16.28 -13.83 -2.82
CA ALA A 354 16.32 -12.38 -2.77
C ALA A 354 16.93 -11.93 -1.45
N TYR A 355 17.54 -10.74 -1.45
CA TYR A 355 17.90 -10.04 -0.23
C TYR A 355 17.72 -8.54 -0.40
N PHE A 356 17.36 -7.90 0.71
CA PHE A 356 17.11 -6.47 0.81
C PHE A 356 17.94 -5.94 1.96
N LEU A 357 18.75 -4.92 1.70
CA LEU A 357 19.60 -4.27 2.68
C LEU A 357 19.28 -2.79 2.67
N GLU A 358 18.87 -2.22 3.80
CA GLU A 358 18.76 -0.78 3.98
C GLU A 358 19.52 -0.34 5.23
N PHE A 359 20.29 0.74 5.08
CA PHE A 359 20.92 1.44 6.20
C PHE A 359 20.60 2.93 6.08
N GLY A 360 20.15 3.54 7.17
CA GLY A 360 19.81 4.96 7.23
C GLY A 360 20.51 5.66 8.37
N HIS A 361 20.76 6.96 8.21
CA HIS A 361 21.21 7.84 9.29
C HIS A 361 20.26 9.03 9.38
N THR A 362 19.71 9.27 10.58
CA THR A 362 18.76 10.35 10.84
C THR A 362 19.40 11.44 11.69
N PHE A 363 19.64 12.63 11.13
CA PHE A 363 20.24 13.74 11.84
C PHE A 363 19.21 14.40 12.78
N GLN A 364 19.07 13.92 14.02
CA GLN A 364 18.00 14.37 14.94
C GLN A 364 18.17 15.82 15.39
N GLN A 365 19.41 16.31 15.41
CA GLN A 365 19.76 17.66 15.87
C GLN A 365 19.39 18.76 14.87
N LEU A 366 19.09 18.40 13.61
CA LEU A 366 18.69 19.37 12.59
C LEU A 366 17.17 19.58 12.61
N SER A 367 16.72 20.81 12.37
CA SER A 367 15.31 21.20 12.53
C SER A 367 14.32 20.39 11.67
N TRP A 368 14.76 19.89 10.50
CA TRP A 368 13.91 19.08 9.61
C TRP A 368 14.09 17.57 9.78
N LYS A 369 14.97 17.15 10.70
CA LYS A 369 15.31 15.75 10.99
C LYS A 369 15.55 14.91 9.73
N PRO A 370 16.44 15.35 8.81
CA PRO A 370 16.65 14.64 7.57
C PRO A 370 17.20 13.24 7.85
N ARG A 371 16.71 12.25 7.10
CA ARG A 371 17.23 10.89 7.05
C ARG A 371 17.77 10.63 5.66
N ILE A 372 19.03 10.24 5.59
CA ILE A 372 19.66 9.74 4.35
C ILE A 372 19.76 8.23 4.49
N SER A 373 19.32 7.47 3.48
CA SER A 373 19.47 6.02 3.48
C SER A 373 19.99 5.47 2.16
N ALA A 374 20.74 4.38 2.26
CA ALA A 374 21.16 3.57 1.13
C ALA A 374 20.39 2.26 1.17
N PHE A 375 19.81 1.87 0.03
CA PHE A 375 19.12 0.61 -0.15
C PHE A 375 19.77 -0.18 -1.27
N TYR A 376 19.95 -1.48 -1.08
CA TYR A 376 20.28 -2.41 -2.14
C TYR A 376 19.36 -3.63 -2.09
N GLY A 377 18.62 -3.85 -3.18
CA GLY A 377 17.80 -5.03 -3.36
C GLY A 377 18.34 -5.90 -4.48
N PHE A 378 18.55 -7.19 -4.21
CA PHE A 378 18.82 -8.20 -5.21
C PHE A 378 17.66 -9.19 -5.22
N VAL A 379 17.16 -9.49 -6.41
CA VAL A 379 16.11 -10.48 -6.64
C VAL A 379 16.47 -11.34 -7.83
N SER A 380 16.61 -12.65 -7.63
CA SER A 380 17.08 -13.54 -8.68
C SER A 380 16.14 -13.59 -9.89
N GLY A 381 16.76 -13.67 -11.06
CA GLY A 381 16.12 -13.99 -12.34
C GLY A 381 16.52 -15.37 -12.83
N ASP A 382 15.79 -15.86 -13.81
CA ASP A 382 16.06 -17.11 -14.51
C ASP A 382 17.42 -17.04 -15.21
N ARG A 383 18.42 -17.82 -14.78
CA ARG A 383 19.80 -17.71 -15.28
C ARG A 383 19.93 -18.27 -16.71
N ASP A 384 19.23 -19.37 -16.97
CA ASP A 384 19.20 -20.02 -18.27
C ASP A 384 17.79 -20.59 -18.54
N PRO A 385 17.04 -20.07 -19.52
CA PRO A 385 15.72 -20.58 -19.87
C PRO A 385 15.71 -22.04 -20.31
N ASN A 386 16.84 -22.61 -20.71
CA ASN A 386 16.94 -23.96 -21.27
C ASN A 386 17.23 -25.04 -20.21
N TYR A 387 17.61 -24.63 -18.99
CA TYR A 387 17.84 -25.57 -17.90
C TYR A 387 16.55 -25.92 -17.17
N ASN A 388 16.51 -27.13 -16.59
CA ASN A 388 15.37 -27.63 -15.82
C ASN A 388 15.31 -27.03 -14.39
N VAL A 389 15.86 -25.82 -14.20
CA VAL A 389 15.89 -25.10 -12.92
C VAL A 389 15.42 -23.67 -13.16
N ASN A 390 14.31 -23.30 -12.53
CA ASN A 390 13.78 -21.94 -12.56
C ASN A 390 14.39 -21.13 -11.42
N ASN A 391 15.21 -20.13 -11.77
CA ASN A 391 15.82 -19.21 -10.80
C ASN A 391 15.05 -17.88 -10.64
N ARG A 392 13.96 -17.68 -11.39
CA ARG A 392 13.15 -16.46 -11.28
C ARG A 392 12.42 -16.45 -9.95
N PHE A 393 12.62 -15.40 -9.17
CA PHE A 393 11.95 -15.23 -7.88
C PHE A 393 10.43 -15.07 -8.04
N GLU A 394 9.67 -15.70 -7.16
CA GLU A 394 8.23 -15.52 -7.02
C GLU A 394 7.93 -14.40 -6.02
N ARG A 395 7.29 -13.34 -6.47
CA ARG A 395 6.94 -12.19 -5.64
C ARG A 395 5.70 -12.38 -4.76
N PHE A 396 5.01 -13.52 -4.90
CA PHE A 396 3.69 -13.79 -4.37
C PHE A 396 2.70 -12.68 -4.75
N PHE A 397 2.32 -11.84 -3.78
CA PHE A 397 1.37 -10.75 -3.96
C PHE A 397 1.99 -9.38 -3.67
N GLY A 398 3.32 -9.32 -3.73
CA GLY A 398 4.11 -8.10 -3.73
C GLY A 398 3.79 -7.19 -4.91
N PHE A 399 3.99 -5.89 -4.74
CA PHE A 399 3.65 -4.87 -5.74
C PHE A 399 4.80 -3.89 -5.97
N ALA A 400 4.63 -2.97 -6.92
CA ALA A 400 5.75 -2.20 -7.46
C ALA A 400 6.12 -0.93 -6.67
N ARG A 401 5.20 -0.38 -5.86
CA ARG A 401 5.46 0.88 -5.15
C ARG A 401 6.62 0.85 -4.14
N PRO A 402 6.86 -0.25 -3.39
CA PRO A 402 8.05 -0.37 -2.55
C PRO A 402 9.36 -0.31 -3.34
N TRP A 403 9.31 -0.54 -4.65
CA TRP A 403 10.48 -0.59 -5.52
C TRP A 403 10.70 0.68 -6.33
N SER A 404 9.64 1.38 -6.75
CA SER A 404 9.74 2.59 -7.58
C SER A 404 8.53 3.49 -7.42
N ALA A 405 8.71 4.80 -7.61
CA ALA A 405 7.61 5.76 -7.53
C ALA A 405 6.60 5.63 -8.69
N ASP A 406 7.11 5.21 -9.84
CA ASP A 406 6.47 5.16 -11.14
C ASP A 406 5.77 3.83 -11.43
N ASP A 407 5.87 2.88 -10.47
CA ASP A 407 5.19 1.58 -10.47
C ASP A 407 5.72 0.60 -11.54
N TYR A 408 7.00 0.72 -11.90
CA TYR A 408 7.66 -0.06 -12.94
C TYR A 408 8.27 -1.36 -12.43
N PHE A 409 8.88 -1.36 -11.25
CA PHE A 409 9.68 -2.50 -10.78
C PHE A 409 8.92 -3.32 -9.74
N VAL A 410 8.94 -4.64 -9.85
CA VAL A 410 8.44 -5.60 -8.85
C VAL A 410 9.61 -6.49 -8.40
N PRO A 411 9.51 -7.22 -7.27
CA PRO A 411 10.59 -8.11 -6.85
C PRO A 411 10.66 -9.35 -7.76
N GLU A 412 11.23 -9.19 -8.94
CA GLU A 412 11.48 -10.24 -9.91
C GLU A 412 12.64 -9.82 -10.81
N ASN A 413 13.74 -10.59 -10.84
CA ASN A 413 14.87 -10.38 -11.74
C ASN A 413 15.48 -8.96 -11.73
N ILE A 414 15.80 -8.41 -10.56
CA ILE A 414 16.31 -7.04 -10.45
C ILE A 414 17.46 -6.89 -9.44
N LYS A 415 18.39 -5.98 -9.75
CA LYS A 415 19.35 -5.37 -8.83
C LYS A 415 19.01 -3.89 -8.73
N ALA A 416 18.86 -3.36 -7.51
CA ALA A 416 18.35 -2.02 -7.29
C ALA A 416 19.10 -1.24 -6.19
N PRO A 417 20.28 -0.66 -6.48
CA PRO A 417 20.91 0.33 -5.61
C PRO A 417 20.13 1.65 -5.61
N LYS A 418 19.91 2.21 -4.43
CA LYS A 418 19.18 3.47 -4.24
C LYS A 418 19.79 4.30 -3.13
N ILE A 419 19.69 5.61 -3.27
CA ILE A 419 19.94 6.57 -2.20
C ILE A 419 18.65 7.37 -2.00
N ARG A 420 18.21 7.49 -0.75
CA ARG A 420 16.99 8.20 -0.35
C ARG A 420 17.32 9.35 0.59
N LEU A 421 16.54 10.40 0.47
CA LEU A 421 16.50 11.52 1.41
C LEU A 421 15.05 11.71 1.85
N GLU A 422 14.82 11.78 3.16
CA GLU A 422 13.52 12.02 3.76
C GLU A 422 13.67 13.14 4.80
N PHE A 423 12.76 14.11 4.84
CA PHE A 423 12.82 15.20 5.82
C PHE A 423 11.43 15.80 6.04
N GLN A 424 11.28 16.53 7.14
CA GLN A 424 10.02 17.09 7.57
C GLN A 424 10.19 18.58 7.93
N PRO A 425 9.99 19.50 6.97
CA PRO A 425 10.10 20.94 7.22
C PRO A 425 9.06 21.49 8.20
N HIS A 426 7.89 20.84 8.26
CA HIS A 426 6.76 21.21 9.12
C HIS A 426 6.06 19.95 9.63
N THR A 427 5.39 20.01 10.78
CA THR A 427 4.69 18.85 11.39
C THR A 427 3.69 18.17 10.46
N ASP A 428 3.11 18.93 9.53
CA ASP A 428 2.13 18.47 8.55
C ASP A 428 2.70 18.24 7.14
N LEU A 429 3.98 18.53 6.90
CA LEU A 429 4.63 18.40 5.58
C LEU A 429 5.83 17.45 5.64
N ARG A 430 5.71 16.30 4.97
CA ARG A 430 6.83 15.38 4.74
C ARG A 430 7.27 15.42 3.29
N ILE A 431 8.58 15.43 3.06
CA ILE A 431 9.17 15.35 1.74
C ILE A 431 10.11 14.15 1.70
N ASP A 432 10.00 13.34 0.66
CA ASP A 432 10.91 12.24 0.39
C ASP A 432 11.27 12.17 -1.09
N GLY A 433 12.49 11.73 -1.38
CA GLY A 433 12.96 11.56 -2.76
C GLY A 433 14.22 10.72 -2.82
N GLY A 434 14.71 10.47 -4.03
CA GLY A 434 15.97 9.76 -4.18
C GLY A 434 16.41 9.53 -5.61
N TYR A 435 17.58 8.92 -5.71
CA TYR A 435 18.15 8.41 -6.95
C TYR A 435 18.17 6.88 -6.91
N ASN A 436 17.72 6.25 -7.99
CA ASN A 436 17.51 4.81 -8.06
C ASN A 436 18.11 4.27 -9.35
N GLY A 437 18.99 3.28 -9.26
CA GLY A 437 19.47 2.54 -10.43
C GLY A 437 18.84 1.14 -10.49
N PHE A 438 18.64 0.61 -11.69
CA PHE A 438 18.09 -0.72 -11.89
C PHE A 438 18.80 -1.50 -13.00
N TRP A 439 19.11 -2.75 -12.69
CA TRP A 439 19.64 -3.74 -13.63
C TRP A 439 18.85 -5.04 -13.52
N LEU A 440 18.86 -5.85 -14.56
CA LEU A 440 18.43 -7.23 -14.47
C LEU A 440 19.41 -8.04 -13.62
N ALA A 441 18.88 -8.97 -12.82
CA ALA A 441 19.73 -9.95 -12.15
C ALA A 441 20.27 -10.99 -13.14
N SER A 442 19.49 -11.31 -14.17
CA SER A 442 19.82 -12.16 -15.31
C SER A 442 19.36 -11.47 -16.61
N LYS A 443 20.31 -11.21 -17.50
CA LYS A 443 20.08 -10.52 -18.79
C LYS A 443 19.27 -11.32 -19.81
N THR A 444 19.17 -12.64 -19.62
CA THR A 444 18.40 -13.56 -20.47
C THR A 444 16.94 -13.73 -19.98
N ASP A 445 16.60 -13.09 -18.87
CA ASP A 445 15.28 -13.12 -18.27
C ASP A 445 14.55 -11.76 -18.42
N ARG A 446 13.26 -11.75 -18.11
CA ARG A 446 12.36 -10.64 -18.40
C ARG A 446 12.50 -9.48 -17.42
N PHE A 447 12.17 -8.29 -17.89
CA PHE A 447 11.71 -7.19 -17.05
C PHE A 447 10.18 -7.26 -16.95
N ASN A 448 9.65 -7.77 -15.83
CA ASN A 448 8.25 -8.19 -15.68
C ASN A 448 7.20 -7.25 -16.30
N ASN A 449 7.23 -5.97 -15.94
CA ASN A 449 6.20 -5.01 -16.30
C ASN A 449 6.45 -4.28 -17.63
N LEU A 450 7.60 -4.43 -18.27
CA LEU A 450 7.91 -3.76 -19.54
C LEU A 450 6.91 -4.20 -20.63
N LEU A 451 6.41 -3.26 -21.44
CA LEU A 451 5.55 -3.53 -22.60
C LEU A 451 4.36 -4.44 -22.24
N ASN A 452 3.69 -4.13 -21.13
CA ASN A 452 2.52 -4.84 -20.58
C ASN A 452 2.79 -6.32 -20.25
N GLY A 453 4.05 -6.66 -19.96
CA GLY A 453 4.46 -8.03 -19.67
C GLY A 453 4.35 -9.01 -20.84
N ARG A 454 4.14 -8.50 -22.06
CA ARG A 454 4.05 -9.30 -23.30
C ARG A 454 5.45 -9.65 -23.80
N GLY A 455 5.55 -10.53 -24.80
CA GLY A 455 6.81 -11.12 -25.30
C GLY A 455 7.96 -10.14 -25.63
N GLY A 456 7.68 -8.84 -25.78
CA GLY A 456 8.68 -7.77 -25.87
C GLY A 456 9.50 -7.54 -24.60
N ASN A 457 9.07 -8.04 -23.44
CA ASN A 457 9.68 -7.76 -22.13
C ASN A 457 10.92 -8.61 -21.78
N ARG A 458 11.30 -9.56 -22.65
CA ARG A 458 12.40 -10.50 -22.45
C ARG A 458 13.25 -10.58 -23.70
N ASP A 459 14.57 -10.57 -23.51
CA ASP A 459 15.52 -11.00 -24.54
C ASP A 459 16.18 -12.30 -24.09
N ARG A 460 15.95 -13.39 -24.81
CA ARG A 460 16.52 -14.71 -24.44
C ARG A 460 17.99 -14.84 -24.81
N THR A 461 18.52 -14.02 -25.72
CA THR A 461 19.95 -14.07 -26.10
C THR A 461 20.81 -13.28 -25.11
N GLY A 462 20.21 -12.32 -24.39
CA GLY A 462 20.93 -11.42 -23.50
C GLY A 462 21.75 -10.35 -24.22
N ASN A 463 21.47 -10.10 -25.50
CA ASN A 463 22.15 -9.09 -26.31
C ASN A 463 21.64 -7.67 -26.04
N SER A 464 20.45 -7.54 -25.45
CA SER A 464 19.86 -6.26 -25.10
C SER A 464 20.56 -5.55 -23.93
N GLY A 465 21.53 -6.19 -23.26
CA GLY A 465 22.19 -5.68 -22.05
C GLY A 465 21.42 -6.05 -20.77
N ASP A 466 21.84 -5.51 -19.62
CA ASP A 466 21.17 -5.73 -18.34
C ASP A 466 20.77 -4.44 -17.62
N PHE A 467 21.29 -3.27 -18.01
CA PHE A 467 20.90 -2.01 -17.40
C PHE A 467 19.51 -1.60 -17.88
N LEU A 468 18.59 -1.52 -16.93
CA LEU A 468 17.22 -1.11 -17.18
C LEU A 468 17.13 0.41 -17.27
N GLY A 469 17.85 1.11 -16.41
CA GLY A 469 17.88 2.57 -16.36
C GLY A 469 18.02 3.10 -14.93
N HIS A 470 17.80 4.40 -14.78
CA HIS A 470 17.78 5.06 -13.47
C HIS A 470 16.68 6.11 -13.36
N ALA A 471 16.31 6.45 -12.14
CA ALA A 471 15.25 7.41 -11.83
C ALA A 471 15.66 8.40 -10.74
N ILE A 472 15.19 9.65 -10.89
CA ILE A 472 15.12 10.63 -9.80
C ILE A 472 13.64 10.83 -9.47
N ASP A 473 13.27 10.63 -8.22
CA ASP A 473 11.90 10.86 -7.74
C ASP A 473 11.84 11.76 -6.52
N LEU A 474 10.71 12.47 -6.40
CA LEU A 474 10.38 13.36 -5.31
C LEU A 474 8.89 13.23 -5.00
N ARG A 475 8.54 13.28 -3.72
CA ARG A 475 7.18 13.26 -3.21
C ARG A 475 7.07 14.21 -2.02
N ALA A 476 5.98 14.99 -2.00
CA ALA A 476 5.57 15.78 -0.86
C ALA A 476 4.19 15.28 -0.39
N ILE A 477 4.06 15.01 0.90
CA ILE A 477 2.81 14.61 1.55
C ILE A 477 2.45 15.72 2.53
N TYR A 478 1.28 16.32 2.34
CA TYR A 478 0.80 17.44 3.14
C TYR A 478 -0.56 17.13 3.78
N LYS A 479 -0.63 17.26 5.10
CA LYS A 479 -1.88 17.15 5.85
C LYS A 479 -2.56 18.52 5.87
N LEU A 480 -3.48 18.73 4.92
CA LEU A 480 -4.22 19.99 4.79
C LEU A 480 -5.12 20.25 5.99
N THR A 481 -5.82 19.21 6.45
CA THR A 481 -6.64 19.22 7.66
C THR A 481 -6.56 17.87 8.35
N SER A 482 -7.28 17.68 9.46
CA SER A 482 -7.38 16.34 10.06
C SER A 482 -8.12 15.31 9.21
N HIS A 483 -8.89 15.74 8.21
CA HIS A 483 -9.70 14.90 7.35
C HIS A 483 -9.14 14.82 5.91
N VAL A 484 -8.27 15.75 5.52
CA VAL A 484 -7.82 15.90 4.13
C VAL A 484 -6.30 15.79 4.07
N ASN A 485 -5.81 14.83 3.28
CA ASN A 485 -4.40 14.70 2.93
C ASN A 485 -4.22 14.96 1.44
N ALA A 486 -3.17 15.70 1.08
CA ALA A 486 -2.74 15.89 -0.30
C ALA A 486 -1.34 15.30 -0.49
N THR A 487 -1.12 14.65 -1.63
CA THR A 487 0.21 14.17 -2.03
C THR A 487 0.51 14.64 -3.44
N VAL A 488 1.69 15.20 -3.64
CA VAL A 488 2.23 15.51 -4.96
C VAL A 488 3.49 14.69 -5.15
N GLY A 489 3.66 14.08 -6.32
CA GLY A 489 4.90 13.40 -6.63
C GLY A 489 5.28 13.45 -8.10
N TYR A 490 6.57 13.33 -8.33
CA TYR A 490 7.20 13.34 -9.63
C TYR A 490 8.32 12.29 -9.68
N SER A 491 8.46 11.63 -10.82
CA SER A 491 9.58 10.76 -11.14
C SER A 491 10.01 10.98 -12.59
N ARG A 492 11.31 11.22 -12.76
CA ARG A 492 11.98 11.24 -14.06
C ARG A 492 12.76 9.95 -14.21
N TRP A 493 12.37 9.15 -15.19
CA TRP A 493 13.04 7.91 -15.57
C TRP A 493 13.88 8.10 -16.83
N PHE A 494 15.08 7.50 -16.85
CA PHE A 494 15.98 7.48 -18.00
C PHE A 494 16.23 6.03 -18.44
N ASN A 495 15.94 5.72 -19.71
CA ASN A 495 16.05 4.37 -20.22
C ASN A 495 17.52 3.93 -20.37
N GLY A 496 17.85 2.77 -19.79
CA GLY A 496 19.06 2.02 -20.07
C GLY A 496 18.98 1.27 -21.41
N GLU A 497 20.07 0.60 -21.80
CA GLU A 497 20.15 -0.10 -23.09
C GLU A 497 19.11 -1.21 -23.22
N PHE A 498 18.80 -1.94 -22.15
CA PHE A 498 17.81 -3.02 -22.22
C PHE A 498 16.44 -2.49 -22.64
N VAL A 499 15.96 -1.44 -21.96
CA VAL A 499 14.65 -0.86 -22.27
C VAL A 499 14.63 -0.28 -23.68
N LYS A 500 15.70 0.42 -24.09
CA LYS A 500 15.80 0.99 -25.45
C LYS A 500 15.75 -0.09 -26.53
N ASN A 501 16.55 -1.13 -26.38
CA ASN A 501 16.65 -2.23 -27.34
C ASN A 501 15.34 -3.01 -27.45
N ARG A 502 14.68 -3.28 -26.32
CA ARG A 502 13.37 -3.97 -26.32
C ARG A 502 12.25 -3.12 -26.91
N GLN A 503 12.24 -1.81 -26.66
CA GLN A 503 11.30 -0.89 -27.29
C GLN A 503 11.52 -0.83 -28.80
N LEU A 504 12.76 -0.64 -29.28
CA LEU A 504 13.07 -0.65 -30.72
C LEU A 504 12.62 -1.96 -31.38
N ALA A 505 12.94 -3.11 -30.76
CA ALA A 505 12.60 -4.42 -31.32
C ALA A 505 11.10 -4.70 -31.35
N THR A 506 10.31 -4.13 -30.43
CA THR A 506 8.86 -4.43 -30.31
C THR A 506 7.99 -3.36 -31.00
N LEU A 507 8.37 -2.10 -30.87
CA LEU A 507 7.58 -0.93 -31.27
C LEU A 507 8.11 -0.26 -32.54
N GLY A 508 9.34 -0.56 -32.97
CA GLY A 508 10.02 0.15 -34.06
C GLY A 508 10.55 1.53 -33.66
N GLU A 509 10.30 1.97 -32.43
CA GLU A 509 10.72 3.25 -31.89
C GLU A 509 11.12 3.11 -30.41
N THR A 510 11.80 4.14 -29.87
CA THR A 510 12.22 4.16 -28.46
C THR A 510 12.22 5.57 -27.91
N ALA A 511 11.98 5.68 -26.60
CA ALA A 511 12.07 6.95 -25.88
C ALA A 511 13.40 7.05 -25.12
N SER A 512 13.88 8.28 -24.88
CA SER A 512 15.02 8.51 -24.00
C SER A 512 14.71 8.20 -22.53
N GLY A 513 13.43 8.27 -22.15
CA GLY A 513 12.96 8.07 -20.79
C GLY A 513 11.47 8.34 -20.64
N SER A 514 11.00 8.35 -19.38
CA SER A 514 9.60 8.53 -19.01
C SER A 514 9.47 9.64 -17.96
N ASN A 515 8.31 10.29 -17.92
CA ASN A 515 7.94 11.21 -16.86
C ASN A 515 6.65 10.74 -16.21
N PHE A 516 6.66 10.66 -14.89
CA PHE A 516 5.47 10.37 -14.09
C PHE A 516 5.25 11.50 -13.11
N PHE A 517 4.08 12.14 -13.17
CA PHE A 517 3.64 13.14 -12.21
C PHE A 517 2.27 12.75 -11.68
N TYR A 518 1.99 13.01 -10.41
CA TYR A 518 0.66 12.83 -9.86
C TYR A 518 0.34 13.83 -8.76
N VAL A 519 -0.94 14.12 -8.64
CA VAL A 519 -1.54 14.81 -7.50
C VAL A 519 -2.66 13.93 -6.97
N GLU A 520 -2.63 13.65 -5.69
CA GLU A 520 -3.63 12.87 -4.97
C GLU A 520 -4.21 13.69 -3.83
N VAL A 521 -5.53 13.63 -3.67
CA VAL A 521 -6.24 14.16 -2.51
C VAL A 521 -7.09 13.03 -1.94
N SER A 522 -6.93 12.76 -0.64
CA SER A 522 -7.73 11.80 0.11
C SER A 522 -8.49 12.51 1.22
N VAL A 523 -9.77 12.19 1.35
CA VAL A 523 -10.70 12.73 2.34
C VAL A 523 -11.26 11.57 3.15
N SER A 524 -11.04 11.59 4.46
CA SER A 524 -11.63 10.61 5.38
C SER A 524 -12.66 11.30 6.28
N ALA A 525 -13.83 10.67 6.46
CA ALA A 525 -14.96 11.30 7.18
C ALA A 525 -14.79 11.35 8.70
N PHE A 526 -13.96 10.47 9.28
CA PHE A 526 -13.78 10.32 10.72
C PHE A 526 -12.33 10.60 11.13
N LYS A 527 -12.14 11.44 12.17
CA LYS A 527 -10.82 11.82 12.70
C LYS A 527 -10.35 10.93 13.82
#